data_AF-A0A429Z854-F1
#
_entry.id   AF-A0A429Z854-F1
#
_cell.length_a   1.000
_cell.length_b   1.000
_cell.length_c   1.000
_cell.angle_alpha   90.00
_cell.angle_beta   90.00
_cell.angle_gamma   90.00
#
_symmetry.space_group_name_H-M   'P 1'
#
loop_
_entity.id
_entity.type
_entity.pdbx_description
1 polymer ?
#
loop_
_entity_poly.entity_id
_entity_poly.type
_entity_poly.pdbx_seq_one_letter_code
_entity_poly.pdbx_strand_id
1 'polypeptide(L)'
;MIKLELFERALCCSTGVCGPSVDENLLRITGVFESLNQVDKMEAIRYNLSSTPKAFAENPAVLKELKEKGKEALPVTVLDGKVVKTGAYPTNEEIQQFTGVILVEPKSSTGCCGGNGGC
;
A
#
# COMPACT_ATOMS: atom_id res chain seq x y z
N MET A 1 3.75 16.74 -9.09
CA MET A 1 2.89 15.80 -8.34
C MET A 1 3.79 14.65 -7.94
N ILE A 2 3.75 14.24 -6.68
CA ILE A 2 4.54 13.13 -6.15
C ILE A 2 3.77 11.84 -6.43
N LYS A 3 4.41 10.89 -7.11
CA LYS A 3 3.77 9.60 -7.42
C LYS A 3 4.32 8.49 -6.53
N LEU A 4 3.48 7.90 -5.70
CA LEU A 4 3.80 6.74 -4.88
C LEU A 4 3.12 5.50 -5.45
N GLU A 5 3.91 4.53 -5.89
CA GLU A 5 3.42 3.30 -6.50
C GLU A 5 3.85 2.10 -5.65
N LEU A 6 2.91 1.19 -5.37
CA LEU A 6 3.16 -0.04 -4.62
C LEU A 6 2.83 -1.24 -5.49
N PHE A 7 3.85 -2.06 -5.73
CA PHE A 7 3.77 -3.26 -6.54
C PHE A 7 3.71 -4.48 -5.62
N GLU A 8 2.53 -5.08 -5.51
CA GLU A 8 2.24 -6.15 -4.57
C GLU A 8 2.42 -7.53 -5.20
N ARG A 9 2.63 -8.53 -4.34
CA ARG A 9 2.59 -9.95 -4.72
C ARG A 9 1.24 -10.32 -5.36
N ALA A 10 1.19 -11.49 -5.96
CA ALA A 10 -0.07 -12.08 -6.42
C ALA A 10 -1.00 -12.25 -5.20
N LEU A 11 -2.02 -11.38 -5.11
CA LEU A 11 -3.08 -11.48 -4.11
C LEU A 11 -4.30 -12.08 -4.81
N CYS A 12 -5.22 -12.67 -4.03
CA CYS A 12 -6.48 -13.20 -4.57
C CYS A 12 -7.47 -12.08 -4.94
N CYS A 13 -7.30 -10.86 -4.42
CA CYS A 13 -8.10 -9.67 -4.71
C CYS A 13 -7.25 -8.39 -4.54
N SER A 14 -7.72 -7.25 -5.07
CA SER A 14 -6.98 -5.97 -5.09
C SER A 14 -6.55 -5.43 -3.72
N THR A 15 -7.29 -5.77 -2.65
CA THR A 15 -6.92 -5.42 -1.27
C THR A 15 -6.18 -6.55 -0.55
N GLY A 16 -6.25 -7.78 -1.08
CA GLY A 16 -5.76 -9.01 -0.45
C GLY A 16 -6.37 -9.36 0.91
N VAL A 17 -7.51 -8.73 1.27
CA VAL A 17 -8.25 -8.97 2.52
C VAL A 17 -9.21 -10.17 2.40
N CYS A 18 -9.34 -10.75 1.21
CA CYS A 18 -10.20 -11.90 0.92
C CYS A 18 -9.56 -13.22 1.39
N GLY A 19 -9.60 -13.49 2.70
CA GLY A 19 -9.16 -14.73 3.32
C GLY A 19 -9.57 -14.80 4.80
N PRO A 20 -9.55 -15.99 5.42
CA PRO A 20 -9.92 -16.15 6.83
C PRO A 20 -8.98 -15.42 7.80
N SER A 21 -7.81 -14.99 7.33
CA SER A 21 -6.86 -14.16 8.07
C SER A 21 -6.59 -12.89 7.27
N VAL A 22 -7.04 -11.76 7.80
CA VAL A 22 -6.79 -10.43 7.25
C VAL A 22 -5.36 -10.04 7.59
N ASP A 23 -4.54 -9.73 6.58
CA ASP A 23 -3.20 -9.18 6.81
C ASP A 23 -3.34 -7.71 7.25
N GLU A 24 -2.91 -7.41 8.48
CA GLU A 24 -2.98 -6.07 9.06
C GLU A 24 -2.18 -5.03 8.24
N ASN A 25 -1.10 -5.44 7.56
CA ASN A 25 -0.36 -4.55 6.68
C ASN A 25 -1.19 -4.17 5.45
N LEU A 26 -1.94 -5.11 4.89
CA LEU A 26 -2.82 -4.84 3.74
C LEU A 26 -3.94 -3.89 4.13
N LEU A 27 -4.54 -4.07 5.31
CA LEU A 27 -5.57 -3.17 5.83
C LEU A 27 -5.02 -1.76 6.05
N ARG A 28 -3.88 -1.64 6.74
CA ARG A 28 -3.21 -0.36 6.99
C ARG A 28 -2.86 0.35 5.69
N ILE A 29 -2.21 -0.34 4.77
CA ILE A 29 -1.78 0.23 3.49
C ILE A 29 -2.96 0.66 2.63
N THR A 30 -4.07 -0.08 2.66
CA THR A 30 -5.30 0.33 1.96
C THR A 30 -5.75 1.71 2.45
N GLY A 31 -5.94 1.88 3.76
CA GLY A 31 -6.39 3.16 4.33
C GLY A 31 -5.38 4.30 4.13
N VAL A 32 -4.08 4.02 4.21
CA VAL A 32 -3.02 5.01 3.97
C VAL A 32 -3.03 5.48 2.51
N PHE A 33 -3.07 4.56 1.54
CA PHE A 33 -3.08 4.92 0.12
C PHE A 33 -4.34 5.67 -0.28
N GLU A 34 -5.50 5.32 0.29
CA GLU A 34 -6.73 6.10 0.10
C GLU A 34 -6.59 7.53 0.66
N SER A 35 -6.01 7.67 1.85
CA SER A 35 -5.76 8.98 2.48
C SER A 35 -4.78 9.83 1.68
N LEU A 36 -3.71 9.22 1.14
CA LEU A 36 -2.74 9.92 0.29
C LEU A 36 -3.38 10.45 -1.00
N ASN A 37 -4.30 9.70 -1.60
CA ASN A 37 -5.03 10.16 -2.79
C ASN A 37 -6.00 11.32 -2.51
N GLN A 38 -6.29 11.65 -1.25
CA GLN A 38 -7.04 12.86 -0.89
C GLN A 38 -6.15 14.12 -0.89
N VAL A 39 -4.83 14.00 -1.03
CA VAL A 39 -3.90 15.13 -1.06
C VAL A 39 -3.69 15.58 -2.50
N ASP A 40 -4.06 16.83 -2.84
CA ASP A 40 -4.02 17.39 -4.21
C ASP A 40 -2.68 17.24 -4.97
N LYS A 41 -1.56 17.07 -4.26
CA LYS A 41 -0.22 16.98 -4.86
C LYS A 41 0.32 15.55 -4.96
N MET A 42 -0.48 14.56 -4.58
CA MET A 42 -0.09 13.16 -4.44
C MET A 42 -0.93 12.27 -5.36
N GLU A 43 -0.30 11.23 -5.89
CA GLU A 43 -0.98 10.14 -6.57
C GLU A 43 -0.44 8.83 -6.00
N ALA A 44 -1.30 8.06 -5.34
CA ALA A 44 -0.93 6.81 -4.68
C ALA A 44 -1.61 5.63 -5.38
N ILE A 45 -0.83 4.80 -6.07
CA ILE A 45 -1.35 3.68 -6.88
C ILE A 45 -0.85 2.35 -6.35
N ARG A 46 -1.74 1.36 -6.31
CA ARG A 46 -1.40 -0.03 -5.98
C ARG A 46 -1.59 -0.91 -7.19
N TYR A 47 -0.58 -1.71 -7.50
CA TYR A 47 -0.62 -2.70 -8.56
C TYR A 47 -0.52 -4.08 -7.95
N ASN A 48 -1.45 -4.95 -8.31
CA ASN A 48 -1.40 -6.35 -7.92
C ASN A 48 -0.83 -7.20 -9.07
N LEU A 49 0.11 -8.11 -8.79
CA LEU A 49 0.70 -8.96 -9.83
C LEU A 49 -0.34 -9.87 -10.52
N SER A 50 -1.37 -10.33 -9.81
CA SER A 50 -2.44 -11.17 -10.38
C SER A 50 -3.34 -10.39 -11.33
N SER A 51 -3.63 -9.12 -11.01
CA SER A 51 -4.62 -8.30 -11.74
C SER A 51 -3.98 -7.39 -12.79
N THR A 52 -2.74 -6.99 -12.57
CA THR A 52 -2.03 -5.94 -13.34
C THR A 52 -0.58 -6.35 -13.66
N PRO A 53 -0.33 -7.55 -14.21
CA PRO A 53 1.03 -8.03 -14.47
C PRO A 53 1.81 -7.11 -15.43
N LYS A 54 1.09 -6.42 -16.34
CA LYS A 54 1.71 -5.52 -17.33
C LYS A 54 2.44 -4.35 -16.67
N ALA A 55 1.91 -3.78 -15.58
CA ALA A 55 2.52 -2.65 -14.87
C ALA A 55 3.93 -2.99 -14.32
N PHE A 56 4.17 -4.25 -13.94
CA PHE A 56 5.47 -4.72 -13.44
C PHE A 56 6.51 -4.82 -14.55
N ALA A 57 6.08 -5.07 -15.79
CA ALA A 57 6.96 -5.10 -16.96
C ALA A 57 7.22 -3.70 -17.53
N GLU A 58 6.25 -2.78 -17.39
CA GLU A 58 6.36 -1.40 -17.87
C GLU A 58 7.22 -0.52 -16.95
N ASN A 59 7.38 -0.87 -15.67
CA ASN A 59 8.28 -0.17 -14.75
C ASN A 59 9.68 -0.83 -14.73
N PRO A 60 10.71 -0.21 -15.33
CA PRO A 60 12.04 -0.82 -15.43
C PRO A 60 12.71 -1.04 -14.07
N ALA A 61 12.41 -0.21 -13.06
CA ALA A 61 12.99 -0.33 -11.74
C ALA A 61 12.43 -1.56 -10.99
N VAL A 62 11.11 -1.79 -11.09
CA VAL A 62 10.44 -2.98 -10.54
C VAL A 62 10.89 -4.24 -11.28
N LEU A 63 10.96 -4.18 -12.62
CA LEU A 63 11.40 -5.31 -13.43
C LEU A 63 12.83 -5.74 -13.09
N LYS A 64 13.71 -4.77 -12.81
CA LYS A 64 15.09 -5.05 -12.37
C LYS A 64 15.10 -5.79 -11.03
N GLU A 65 14.38 -5.29 -10.02
CA GLU A 65 14.29 -5.95 -8.71
C GLU A 65 13.71 -7.37 -8.82
N LEU A 66 12.69 -7.56 -9.65
CA LEU A 66 12.12 -8.90 -9.91
C LEU A 66 13.09 -9.84 -10.62
N LYS A 67 13.99 -9.34 -11.48
CA LYS A 67 15.01 -10.17 -12.14
C LYS A 67 16.13 -10.57 -11.19
N GLU A 68 16.52 -9.68 -10.27
CA GLU A 68 17.62 -9.93 -9.34
C GLU A 68 17.19 -10.78 -8.13
N LYS A 69 16.03 -10.47 -7.53
CA LYS A 69 15.54 -11.10 -6.29
C LYS A 69 14.30 -11.97 -6.51
N GLY A 70 13.77 -12.04 -7.72
CA GLY A 70 12.57 -12.83 -7.99
C GLY A 70 11.34 -12.29 -7.26
N LYS A 71 10.46 -13.21 -6.83
CA LYS A 71 9.22 -12.88 -6.12
C LYS A 71 9.47 -12.33 -4.71
N GLU A 72 10.66 -12.52 -4.15
CA GLU A 72 11.04 -12.06 -2.81
C GLU A 72 11.25 -10.54 -2.76
N ALA A 73 11.41 -9.90 -3.92
CA ALA A 73 11.41 -8.44 -4.01
C ALA A 73 10.06 -7.81 -3.62
N LEU A 74 8.96 -8.56 -3.73
CA LEU A 74 7.61 -8.04 -3.53
C LEU A 74 7.23 -8.04 -2.04
N PRO A 75 6.51 -7.00 -1.56
CA PRO A 75 6.08 -5.83 -2.32
C PRO A 75 7.22 -4.82 -2.57
N VAL A 76 7.17 -4.13 -3.72
CA VAL A 76 8.12 -3.07 -4.10
C VAL A 76 7.42 -1.72 -4.03
N THR A 77 8.01 -0.77 -3.31
CA THR A 77 7.53 0.63 -3.23
C THR A 77 8.40 1.51 -4.12
N VAL A 78 7.76 2.31 -4.95
CA VAL A 78 8.38 3.21 -5.91
C VAL A 78 7.87 4.63 -5.65
N LEU A 79 8.77 5.59 -5.53
CA LEU A 79 8.48 7.01 -5.43
C LEU A 79 9.06 7.73 -6.65
N ASP A 80 8.21 8.40 -7.43
CA ASP A 80 8.59 9.14 -8.64
C ASP A 80 9.51 8.31 -9.58
N GLY A 81 9.15 7.04 -9.77
CA GLY A 81 9.89 6.09 -10.62
C GLY A 81 11.14 5.46 -9.99
N LYS A 82 11.48 5.79 -8.74
CA LYS A 82 12.63 5.22 -8.01
C LYS A 82 12.18 4.23 -6.94
N VAL A 83 12.81 3.06 -6.89
CA VAL A 83 12.56 2.08 -5.82
C VAL A 83 13.08 2.63 -4.50
N VAL A 84 12.19 2.73 -3.50
CA VAL A 84 12.50 3.19 -2.14
C VAL A 84 12.44 2.07 -1.11
N LYS A 85 11.70 0.99 -1.38
CA LYS A 85 11.59 -0.17 -0.49
C LYS A 85 11.27 -1.44 -1.27
N THR A 86 11.76 -2.59 -0.82
CA THR A 86 11.47 -3.92 -1.41
C THR A 86 11.30 -4.97 -0.33
N GLY A 87 10.50 -6.01 -0.60
CA GLY A 87 10.33 -7.19 0.25
C GLY A 87 9.41 -6.99 1.47
N ALA A 88 8.98 -5.76 1.73
CA ALA A 88 8.07 -5.44 2.84
C ALA A 88 7.26 -4.18 2.55
N TYR A 89 6.05 -4.11 3.10
CA TYR A 89 5.21 -2.91 3.04
C TYR A 89 5.89 -1.75 3.79
N PRO A 90 5.84 -0.52 3.26
CA PRO A 90 6.43 0.63 3.92
C PRO A 90 5.63 0.99 5.19
N THR A 91 6.33 1.38 6.26
CA THR A 91 5.68 1.87 7.48
C THR A 91 5.06 3.24 7.25
N ASN A 92 4.20 3.69 8.17
CA ASN A 92 3.63 5.03 8.08
C ASN A 92 4.75 6.09 8.11
N GLU A 93 5.74 5.91 8.98
CA GLU A 93 6.91 6.79 9.08
C GLU A 93 7.70 6.86 7.77
N GLU A 94 7.95 5.73 7.12
CA GLU A 94 8.63 5.69 5.83
C GLU A 94 7.83 6.43 4.75
N ILE A 95 6.51 6.22 4.70
CA ILE A 95 5.64 6.93 3.75
C ILE A 95 5.70 8.44 3.99
N GLN A 96 5.69 8.89 5.25
CA GLN A 96 5.86 10.30 5.58
C GLN A 96 7.23 10.83 5.12
N GLN A 97 8.30 10.06 5.31
CA GLN A 97 9.64 10.44 4.85
C GLN A 97 9.75 10.52 3.33
N PHE A 98 9.09 9.62 2.60
CA PHE A 98 9.10 9.59 1.13
C PHE A 98 8.29 10.74 0.54
N THR A 99 7.10 10.98 1.10
CA THR A 99 6.10 11.87 0.49
C THR A 99 6.10 13.27 1.10
N GLY A 100 6.68 13.45 2.29
CA GLY A 100 6.59 14.66 3.09
C GLY A 100 5.18 14.92 3.67
N VAL A 101 4.23 14.01 3.47
CA VAL A 101 2.86 14.13 3.98
C VAL A 101 2.80 13.60 5.40
N ILE A 102 2.25 14.37 6.33
CA ILE A 102 2.05 13.91 7.71
C ILE A 102 0.79 13.04 7.75
N LEU A 103 0.99 11.73 7.85
CA LEU A 103 -0.07 10.77 8.14
C LEU A 103 -0.41 10.89 9.62
N VAL A 104 -1.48 11.60 9.95
CA VAL A 104 -2.05 11.56 11.28
C VAL A 104 -2.81 10.25 11.37
N GLU A 105 -2.32 9.29 12.15
CA GLU A 105 -3.13 8.11 12.46
C GLU A 105 -4.46 8.62 13.02
N PRO A 106 -5.61 8.14 12.52
CA PRO A 106 -6.85 8.42 13.20
C PRO A 106 -6.67 7.85 14.60
N LYS A 107 -6.54 8.74 15.60
CA LYS A 107 -6.80 8.34 16.98
C LYS A 107 -8.11 7.61 16.92
N SER A 108 -8.08 6.30 17.18
CA SER A 108 -9.27 5.50 17.45
C SER A 108 -10.14 6.34 18.35
N SER A 109 -11.15 6.98 17.75
CA SER A 109 -12.12 7.73 18.50
C SER A 109 -12.92 6.66 19.18
N THR A 110 -12.57 6.46 20.44
CA THR A 110 -13.45 6.30 21.58
C THR A 110 -14.88 5.91 21.21
N GLY A 111 -15.29 4.77 21.75
CA GLY A 111 -16.55 4.13 21.45
C GLY A 111 -17.78 5.04 21.43
N CYS A 112 -18.69 4.67 20.53
CA CYS A 112 -20.11 4.95 20.64
C CYS A 112 -20.85 3.91 19.80
N CYS A 113 -21.27 2.83 20.46
CA CYS A 113 -22.55 2.16 20.24
C CYS A 113 -22.82 1.32 21.49
N GLY A 114 -23.04 2.02 22.61
CA GLY A 114 -23.85 1.48 23.68
C GLY A 114 -25.27 1.26 23.12
N GLY A 115 -25.68 0.00 23.08
CA GLY A 115 -27.05 -0.41 22.76
C GLY A 115 -27.44 -1.56 23.68
N ASN A 116 -27.45 -1.29 25.00
CA ASN A 116 -28.16 -2.13 25.95
C ASN A 116 -29.59 -1.60 26.06
N GLY A 117 -30.59 -2.47 25.85
CA GLY A 117 -31.99 -2.17 26.15
C GLY A 117 -32.94 -2.65 25.06
N GLY A 118 -33.30 -3.93 25.10
CA GLY A 118 -34.33 -4.48 24.21
C GLY A 118 -34.70 -5.94 24.51
N CYS A 119 -35.19 -6.21 25.73
CA CYS A 119 -36.28 -7.13 26.12
C CYS A 119 -36.33 -7.21 27.65
#